data_AF-A0A4W2H996-F1
#
_entry.id   AF-A0A4W2H996-F1
#
_cell.length_a   1.000
_cell.length_b   1.000
_cell.length_c   1.000
_cell.angle_alpha   90.00
_cell.angle_beta   90.00
_cell.angle_gamma   90.00
#
_symmetry.space_group_name_H-M   'P 1'
#
loop_
_entity.id
_entity.type
_entity.pdbx_description
1 polymer ?
#
loop_
_entity_poly.entity_id
_entity_poly.type
_entity_poly.pdbx_seq_one_letter_code
_entity_poly.pdbx_strand_id
1 'polypeptide(L)'
;MPVLSEQCLQAISFHDFLAINSWDIKTFSVSEAINIPCFPRVSKGGAPKLVRKDGREKMLNSKSSSPGQLGHLASVNMKALLILGLLLLSVAVQGKTFKRCELAKTLKNLGLAGYKGVSLANWMCLAEGESSYNTQAKNYNPGSKSTDYGIFQINSKWWCNDGKTPKAVNGCGVSCSALLKDDITQAVACAKKIVSQQGITAWVAWTNKCQNRDLTSYVKGCGV
;
A
#
# COMPACT_ATOMS: atom_id res chain seq x y z
N MET A 1 38.80 7.99 -27.28
CA MET A 1 38.37 8.86 -26.17
C MET A 1 36.86 8.99 -26.27
N PRO A 2 36.04 8.44 -25.35
CA PRO A 2 34.62 8.74 -25.35
C PRO A 2 34.37 10.01 -24.52
N VAL A 3 33.67 10.96 -25.13
CA VAL A 3 33.09 12.13 -24.44
C VAL A 3 31.66 11.74 -24.04
N LEU A 4 31.46 11.67 -22.72
CA LEU A 4 30.26 11.94 -21.92
C LEU A 4 28.88 11.77 -22.58
N SER A 5 28.13 10.77 -22.10
CA SER A 5 26.67 10.68 -22.26
C SER A 5 25.97 11.55 -21.20
N GLU A 6 25.19 12.54 -21.62
CA GLU A 6 24.07 13.04 -20.83
C GLU A 6 22.93 12.02 -20.92
N GLN A 7 22.47 11.51 -19.77
CA GLN A 7 21.23 10.74 -19.67
C GLN A 7 20.10 11.70 -19.29
N CYS A 8 19.16 11.94 -20.20
CA CYS A 8 17.83 12.43 -19.82
C CYS A 8 17.00 11.24 -19.29
N LEU A 9 16.80 11.17 -17.97
CA LEU A 9 15.70 10.41 -17.39
C LEU A 9 14.40 11.20 -17.60
N GLN A 10 13.43 10.64 -18.32
CA GLN A 10 12.03 11.05 -18.18
C GLN A 10 11.27 10.03 -17.34
N ALA A 11 10.50 10.54 -16.39
CA ALA A 11 9.67 9.81 -15.46
C ALA A 11 8.44 9.22 -16.17
N ILE A 12 8.11 7.96 -15.89
CA ILE A 12 6.85 7.35 -16.27
C ILE A 12 5.78 7.81 -15.26
N SER A 13 4.74 8.48 -15.76
CA SER A 13 3.61 9.00 -14.97
C SER A 13 2.64 7.89 -14.56
N PHE A 14 2.00 8.09 -13.41
CA PHE A 14 1.29 7.12 -12.56
C PHE A 14 -0.10 6.64 -13.05
N HIS A 15 -0.42 6.74 -14.35
CA HIS A 15 -1.79 6.53 -14.83
C HIS A 15 -2.11 5.23 -15.59
N ASP A 16 -1.14 4.33 -15.82
CA ASP A 16 -1.36 3.14 -16.68
C ASP A 16 -1.49 1.78 -15.95
N PHE A 17 -1.95 1.74 -14.69
CA PHE A 17 -2.29 0.47 -14.01
C PHE A 17 -3.69 0.48 -13.39
N LEU A 18 -4.71 0.58 -14.24
CA LEU A 18 -6.07 0.16 -13.89
C LEU A 18 -6.73 -0.56 -15.08
N ALA A 19 -6.30 -1.80 -15.35
CA ALA A 19 -7.11 -2.77 -16.11
C ALA A 19 -6.53 -4.18 -16.05
N ILE A 20 -6.63 -4.90 -14.92
CA ILE A 20 -6.71 -6.37 -14.96
C ILE A 20 -7.71 -6.81 -13.88
N ASN A 21 -8.94 -7.07 -14.32
CA ASN A 21 -9.92 -7.86 -13.57
C ASN A 21 -9.46 -9.33 -13.57
N SER A 22 -9.72 -9.99 -12.43
CA SER A 22 -9.98 -11.43 -12.18
C SER A 22 -9.60 -12.47 -13.25
N TRP A 23 -9.27 -13.68 -12.76
CA TRP A 23 -9.10 -14.97 -13.46
C TRP A 23 -7.63 -15.39 -13.68
N ASP A 24 -7.26 -16.44 -12.92
CA ASP A 24 -6.15 -17.39 -13.08
C ASP A 24 -4.75 -16.87 -13.48
N ILE A 25 -3.81 -16.91 -12.53
CA ILE A 25 -2.39 -16.98 -12.87
C ILE A 25 -1.76 -18.16 -12.13
N LYS A 26 -1.80 -19.30 -12.83
CA LYS A 26 -0.76 -20.33 -12.77
C LYS A 26 0.61 -19.66 -12.92
N THR A 27 1.55 -20.17 -12.14
CA THR A 27 3.00 -19.98 -12.28
C THR A 27 3.47 -19.72 -13.71
N PHE A 28 4.19 -18.62 -13.94
CA PHE A 28 5.16 -18.56 -15.02
C PHE A 28 6.43 -17.85 -14.57
N SER A 29 7.55 -18.49 -14.93
CA SER A 29 8.92 -18.08 -14.72
C SER A 29 9.52 -17.68 -16.08
N VAL A 30 10.63 -16.98 -16.01
CA VAL A 30 11.67 -16.78 -17.03
C VAL A 30 11.44 -15.67 -18.08
N SER A 31 12.42 -14.76 -18.08
CA SER A 31 13.06 -14.03 -19.17
C SER A 31 12.41 -14.07 -20.55
N GLU A 32 12.11 -12.89 -21.12
CA GLU A 32 12.44 -12.56 -22.51
C GLU A 32 12.30 -11.05 -22.77
N ALA A 33 13.37 -10.50 -23.34
CA ALA A 33 13.43 -9.12 -23.84
C ALA A 33 12.69 -9.04 -25.17
N ILE A 34 11.85 -8.02 -25.36
CA ILE A 34 11.19 -7.77 -26.65
C ILE A 34 11.58 -6.38 -27.16
N ASN A 35 12.37 -6.40 -28.24
CA ASN A 35 12.69 -5.27 -29.10
C ASN A 35 11.42 -4.68 -29.73
N ILE A 36 11.24 -3.36 -29.67
CA ILE A 36 10.19 -2.65 -30.43
C ILE A 36 10.88 -1.64 -31.39
N PRO A 37 10.59 -1.68 -32.70
CA PRO A 37 11.19 -0.76 -33.68
C PRO A 37 10.48 0.61 -33.68
N CYS A 38 11.26 1.68 -33.84
CA CYS A 38 10.76 3.05 -33.98
C CYS A 38 10.26 3.33 -35.42
N PHE A 39 9.08 3.94 -35.55
CA PHE A 39 8.58 4.51 -36.81
C PHE A 39 8.88 6.02 -36.91
N PRO A 40 9.19 6.55 -38.11
CA PRO A 40 9.48 7.98 -38.29
C PRO A 40 8.21 8.84 -38.40
N ARG A 41 8.33 10.09 -37.93
CA ARG A 41 7.29 11.12 -37.97
C ARG A 41 7.22 11.79 -39.35
N VAL A 42 6.06 11.75 -40.01
CA VAL A 42 5.79 12.51 -41.24
C VAL A 42 5.30 13.92 -40.89
N SER A 43 5.88 14.92 -41.55
CA SER A 43 5.58 16.35 -41.44
C SER A 43 5.02 16.85 -42.78
N LYS A 44 3.83 17.46 -42.80
CA LYS A 44 3.26 18.33 -43.86
C LYS A 44 2.17 19.21 -43.18
N GLY A 45 2.02 20.52 -43.33
CA GLY A 45 2.47 21.47 -44.34
C GLY A 45 1.26 22.02 -45.11
N GLY A 46 0.95 23.32 -44.96
CA GLY A 46 0.19 24.12 -45.94
C GLY A 46 -1.21 24.61 -45.55
N ALA A 47 -1.38 25.94 -45.46
CA ALA A 47 -2.67 26.64 -45.41
C ALA A 47 -3.01 27.24 -46.80
N PRO A 48 -4.31 27.39 -47.13
CA PRO A 48 -4.73 28.46 -48.04
C PRO A 48 -5.80 29.39 -47.44
N LYS A 49 -5.76 30.65 -47.90
CA LYS A 49 -6.60 31.80 -47.52
C LYS A 49 -7.93 31.85 -48.30
N LEU A 50 -8.95 32.31 -47.57
CA LEU A 50 -10.11 33.19 -47.90
C LEU A 50 -10.58 33.37 -49.36
N VAL A 51 -11.89 33.17 -49.57
CA VAL A 51 -12.73 33.98 -50.47
C VAL A 51 -14.05 34.28 -49.77
N ARG A 52 -14.38 35.58 -49.62
CA ARG A 52 -15.73 36.08 -49.31
C ARG A 52 -16.54 36.13 -50.60
N LYS A 53 -17.79 35.65 -50.56
CA LYS A 53 -18.84 36.11 -51.46
C LYS A 53 -20.07 36.50 -50.65
N ASP A 54 -20.64 37.59 -51.12
CA ASP A 54 -21.60 38.49 -50.53
C ASP A 54 -23.04 37.99 -50.68
N GLY A 55 -23.93 38.53 -49.86
CA GLY A 55 -25.32 38.74 -50.28
C GLY A 55 -26.42 37.91 -49.61
N ARG A 56 -27.23 38.64 -48.83
CA ARG A 56 -28.71 38.64 -48.79
C ARG A 56 -29.35 38.10 -47.51
N GLU A 57 -29.73 39.05 -46.65
CA GLU A 57 -30.76 38.90 -45.63
C GLU A 57 -32.11 38.51 -46.23
N LYS A 58 -32.81 37.60 -45.55
CA LYS A 58 -34.27 37.61 -45.41
C LYS A 58 -34.63 37.17 -44.00
N MET A 59 -34.97 38.14 -43.15
CA MET A 59 -35.83 37.93 -41.99
C MET A 59 -37.29 37.77 -42.47
N LEU A 60 -38.04 36.92 -41.76
CA LEU A 60 -39.50 36.79 -41.59
C LEU A 60 -39.77 35.30 -41.34
N ASN A 61 -40.56 34.82 -40.38
CA ASN A 61 -41.41 35.41 -39.36
C ASN A 61 -41.78 34.26 -38.38
N SER A 62 -42.15 34.65 -37.16
CA SER A 62 -42.83 33.92 -36.07
C SER A 62 -43.28 32.46 -36.27
N LYS A 63 -42.97 31.62 -35.27
CA LYS A 63 -44.00 31.14 -34.33
C LYS A 63 -43.40 30.42 -33.13
N SER A 64 -43.77 30.93 -31.97
CA SER A 64 -43.77 30.23 -30.69
C SER A 64 -44.71 29.02 -30.79
N SER A 65 -44.28 27.84 -30.30
CA SER A 65 -44.86 27.22 -29.10
C SER A 65 -44.44 25.76 -28.91
N SER A 66 -44.15 25.48 -27.65
CA SER A 66 -44.14 24.21 -26.92
C SER A 66 -42.88 23.34 -26.81
N PRO A 67 -42.66 22.77 -25.60
CA PRO A 67 -41.37 22.31 -25.13
C PRO A 67 -41.25 20.79 -25.29
N GLY A 68 -40.28 20.35 -26.08
CA GLY A 68 -39.78 18.99 -26.01
C GLY A 68 -39.05 18.80 -24.68
N GLN A 69 -39.50 17.80 -23.91
CA GLN A 69 -38.91 17.33 -22.66
C GLN A 69 -37.40 17.09 -22.83
N LEU A 70 -36.57 18.04 -22.40
CA LEU A 70 -35.14 17.80 -22.23
C LEU A 70 -34.62 18.70 -21.11
N GLY A 71 -34.87 18.27 -19.86
CA GLY A 71 -34.58 19.10 -18.70
C GLY A 71 -34.67 18.38 -17.37
N HIS A 72 -34.36 17.08 -17.30
CA HIS A 72 -33.91 16.48 -16.04
C HIS A 72 -32.39 16.51 -15.96
N LEU A 73 -31.80 17.71 -16.12
CA LEU A 73 -30.49 17.95 -15.52
C LEU A 73 -30.76 18.13 -14.04
N ALA A 74 -30.78 17.01 -13.31
CA ALA A 74 -30.82 17.01 -11.86
C ALA A 74 -29.78 18.01 -11.36
N SER A 75 -30.23 19.05 -10.65
CA SER A 75 -29.35 19.93 -9.90
C SER A 75 -28.69 19.09 -8.81
N VAL A 76 -27.59 18.43 -9.17
CA VAL A 76 -26.77 17.66 -8.24
C VAL A 76 -26.10 18.68 -7.33
N ASN A 77 -26.65 18.82 -6.12
CA ASN A 77 -26.09 19.67 -5.08
C ASN A 77 -24.60 19.36 -4.94
N MET A 78 -23.73 20.37 -5.11
CA MET A 78 -22.27 20.20 -4.94
C MET A 78 -21.94 19.61 -3.57
N LYS A 79 -22.73 19.94 -2.54
CA LYS A 79 -22.67 19.31 -1.22
C LYS A 79 -22.98 17.81 -1.27
N ALA A 80 -23.96 17.38 -2.05
CA ALA A 80 -24.28 15.96 -2.23
C ALA A 80 -23.17 15.20 -2.97
N LEU A 81 -22.51 15.82 -3.96
CA LEU A 81 -21.34 15.22 -4.62
C LEU A 81 -20.12 15.12 -3.69
N LEU A 82 -19.90 16.12 -2.83
CA LEU A 82 -18.84 16.09 -1.82
C LEU A 82 -19.12 15.06 -0.71
N ILE A 83 -20.38 14.96 -0.25
CA ILE A 83 -20.81 13.96 0.74
C ILE A 83 -20.71 12.55 0.14
N LEU A 84 -21.17 12.35 -1.09
CA LEU A 84 -21.08 11.07 -1.80
C LEU A 84 -19.62 10.69 -2.06
N GLY A 85 -18.77 11.65 -2.46
CA GLY A 85 -17.33 11.44 -2.61
C GLY A 85 -16.65 11.07 -1.29
N LEU A 86 -17.02 11.70 -0.17
CA LEU A 86 -16.47 11.41 1.16
C LEU A 86 -16.90 10.02 1.67
N LEU A 87 -18.15 9.61 1.41
CA LEU A 87 -18.66 8.27 1.71
C LEU A 87 -17.99 7.17 0.87
N LEU A 88 -17.64 7.46 -0.39
CA LEU A 88 -16.94 6.52 -1.26
C LEU A 88 -15.44 6.41 -0.94
N LEU A 89 -14.85 7.41 -0.25
CA LEU A 89 -13.44 7.44 0.17
C LEU A 89 -13.18 6.75 1.52
N SER A 90 -14.21 6.42 2.29
CA SER A 90 -14.05 5.66 3.53
C SER A 90 -13.86 4.17 3.25
N VAL A 91 -12.73 3.80 2.64
CA VAL A 91 -12.20 2.45 2.83
C VAL A 91 -11.76 2.38 4.29
N ALA A 92 -12.65 1.91 5.16
CA ALA A 92 -12.26 1.54 6.50
C ALA A 92 -11.21 0.43 6.37
N VAL A 93 -9.94 0.77 6.57
CA VAL A 93 -8.88 -0.22 6.76
C VAL A 93 -9.22 -0.89 8.09
N GLN A 94 -10.03 -1.93 8.06
CA GLN A 94 -10.35 -2.74 9.23
C GLN A 94 -9.11 -3.55 9.60
N GLY A 95 -8.77 -3.58 10.89
CA GLY A 95 -7.58 -4.29 11.35
C GLY A 95 -7.81 -5.77 11.37
N LYS A 96 -6.89 -6.53 10.78
CA LYS A 96 -6.90 -7.98 10.93
C LYS A 96 -6.36 -8.38 12.30
N THR A 97 -7.18 -9.09 13.06
CA THR A 97 -6.74 -9.94 14.17
C THR A 97 -6.65 -11.37 13.67
N PHE A 98 -5.43 -11.92 13.62
CA PHE A 98 -5.26 -13.29 13.14
C PHE A 98 -5.81 -14.32 14.14
N LYS A 99 -6.34 -15.43 13.62
CA LYS A 99 -6.51 -16.64 14.44
C LYS A 99 -5.15 -17.28 14.70
N ARG A 100 -4.97 -17.92 15.87
CA ARG A 100 -3.69 -18.55 16.28
C ARG A 100 -3.04 -19.41 15.20
N CYS A 101 -3.75 -20.40 14.66
CA CYS A 101 -3.16 -21.29 13.66
C CYS A 101 -3.02 -20.68 12.26
N GLU A 102 -3.83 -19.66 11.95
CA GLU A 102 -3.68 -18.87 10.73
C GLU A 102 -2.36 -18.09 10.78
N LEU A 103 -2.09 -17.41 11.90
CA LEU A 103 -0.82 -16.72 12.09
C LEU A 103 0.36 -17.68 12.10
N ALA A 104 0.28 -18.81 12.81
CA ALA A 104 1.36 -19.78 12.88
C ALA A 104 1.79 -20.28 11.48
N LYS A 105 0.82 -20.61 10.62
CA LYS A 105 1.08 -20.98 9.22
C LYS A 105 1.69 -19.82 8.44
N THR A 106 1.15 -18.61 8.60
CA THR A 106 1.67 -17.40 7.94
C THR A 106 3.12 -17.12 8.31
N LEU A 107 3.47 -17.14 9.61
CA LEU A 107 4.83 -16.89 10.08
C LEU A 107 5.80 -18.00 9.66
N LYS A 108 5.35 -19.26 9.63
CA LYS A 108 6.14 -20.36 9.06
C LYS A 108 6.44 -20.12 7.58
N ASN A 109 5.42 -19.79 6.79
CA ASN A 109 5.56 -19.54 5.35
C ASN A 109 6.44 -18.32 5.05
N LEU A 110 6.40 -17.30 5.90
CA LEU A 110 7.30 -16.14 5.82
C LEU A 110 8.70 -16.42 6.38
N GLY A 111 9.00 -17.66 6.78
CA GLY A 111 10.34 -18.11 7.17
C GLY A 111 10.80 -17.61 8.53
N LEU A 112 9.90 -17.49 9.52
CA LEU A 112 10.27 -17.21 10.91
C LEU A 112 10.50 -18.48 11.74
N ALA A 113 9.98 -19.63 11.32
CA ALA A 113 10.15 -20.89 12.03
C ALA A 113 11.64 -21.32 12.05
N GLY A 114 12.35 -21.01 13.14
CA GLY A 114 13.78 -21.28 13.29
C GLY A 114 14.70 -20.14 12.85
N TYR A 115 14.17 -18.98 12.46
CA TYR A 115 14.99 -17.86 12.03
C TYR A 115 15.93 -17.41 13.15
N LYS A 116 17.24 -17.45 12.89
CA LYS A 116 18.30 -17.15 13.88
C LYS A 116 18.13 -17.93 15.20
N GLY A 117 17.67 -19.18 15.12
CA GLY A 117 17.49 -20.05 16.29
C GLY A 117 16.19 -19.79 17.07
N VAL A 118 15.35 -18.87 16.63
CA VAL A 118 14.06 -18.57 17.28
C VAL A 118 12.97 -19.48 16.72
N SER A 119 12.39 -20.34 17.57
CA SER A 119 11.33 -21.26 17.16
C SER A 119 10.02 -20.55 16.79
N LEU A 120 9.16 -21.20 16.00
CA LEU A 120 7.85 -20.65 15.64
C LEU A 120 6.98 -20.34 16.88
N ALA A 121 7.06 -21.19 17.92
CA ALA A 121 6.33 -20.98 19.16
C ALA A 121 6.74 -19.70 19.90
N ASN A 122 8.03 -19.33 19.83
CA ASN A 122 8.50 -18.06 20.38
C ASN A 122 7.90 -16.85 19.65
N TRP A 123 7.85 -16.90 18.33
CA TRP A 123 7.22 -15.85 17.52
C TRP A 123 5.72 -15.71 17.77
N MET A 124 5.03 -16.84 17.94
CA MET A 124 3.61 -16.85 18.31
C MET A 124 3.39 -16.28 19.71
N CYS A 125 4.19 -16.66 20.70
CA CYS A 125 4.10 -16.09 22.04
C CYS A 125 4.38 -14.59 22.06
N LEU A 126 5.39 -14.13 21.31
CA LEU A 126 5.69 -12.70 21.16
C LEU A 126 4.48 -11.95 20.59
N ALA A 127 3.94 -12.39 19.45
CA ALA A 127 2.83 -11.71 18.79
C ALA A 127 1.56 -11.66 19.67
N GLU A 128 1.29 -12.72 20.44
CA GLU A 128 0.20 -12.74 21.42
C GLU A 128 0.45 -11.74 22.55
N GLY A 129 1.65 -11.77 23.11
CA GLY A 129 2.03 -10.94 24.25
C GLY A 129 2.06 -9.44 23.94
N GLU A 130 2.37 -9.08 22.69
CA GLU A 130 2.50 -7.70 22.22
C GLU A 130 1.18 -7.10 21.72
N SER A 131 0.38 -7.87 20.97
CA SER A 131 -0.76 -7.31 20.23
C SER A 131 -2.03 -8.16 20.27
N SER A 132 -2.01 -9.33 20.92
CA SER A 132 -3.09 -10.33 20.78
C SER A 132 -3.40 -10.63 19.31
N TYR A 133 -2.33 -10.77 18.51
CA TYR A 133 -2.37 -11.01 17.06
C TYR A 133 -3.04 -9.91 16.20
N ASN A 134 -3.24 -8.71 16.75
CA ASN A 134 -3.85 -7.59 16.04
C ASN A 134 -2.82 -6.78 15.22
N THR A 135 -2.97 -6.78 13.90
CA THR A 135 -2.11 -6.03 12.98
C THR A 135 -2.20 -4.52 13.11
N GLN A 136 -3.29 -3.98 13.66
CA GLN A 136 -3.47 -2.53 13.85
C GLN A 136 -3.18 -2.04 15.27
N ALA A 137 -2.66 -2.91 16.14
CA ALA A 137 -2.30 -2.51 17.50
C ALA A 137 -1.30 -1.34 17.50
N LYS A 138 -1.57 -0.35 18.35
CA LYS A 138 -0.69 0.79 18.58
C LYS A 138 -0.59 1.05 20.08
N ASN A 139 0.62 1.29 20.54
CA ASN A 139 0.88 1.71 21.91
C ASN A 139 1.75 2.96 21.91
N TYR A 140 1.26 4.07 22.49
CA TYR A 140 2.03 5.30 22.57
C TYR A 140 2.87 5.31 23.86
N ASN A 141 4.14 5.71 23.74
CA ASN A 141 5.11 5.76 24.82
C ASN A 141 5.45 7.24 25.14
N PRO A 142 4.84 7.84 26.18
CA PRO A 142 5.00 9.27 26.46
C PRO A 142 6.44 9.68 26.76
N GLY A 143 7.20 8.83 27.46
CA GLY A 143 8.58 9.13 27.89
C GLY A 143 9.55 9.31 26.71
N SER A 144 9.41 8.51 25.66
CA SER A 144 10.25 8.60 24.45
C SER A 144 9.58 9.34 23.30
N LYS A 145 8.32 9.78 23.48
CA LYS A 145 7.45 10.35 22.45
C LYS A 145 7.41 9.50 21.18
N SER A 146 7.43 8.18 21.36
CA SER A 146 7.40 7.19 20.28
C SER A 146 6.11 6.36 20.36
N THR A 147 5.82 5.62 19.30
CA THR A 147 4.70 4.67 19.23
C THR A 147 5.20 3.31 18.77
N ASP A 148 4.65 2.23 19.33
CA ASP A 148 4.82 0.85 18.90
C ASP A 148 3.74 0.48 17.89
N TYR A 149 4.11 -0.26 16.83
CA TYR A 149 3.24 -0.51 15.69
C TYR A 149 3.06 -2.00 15.38
N GLY A 150 1.81 -2.37 15.20
CA GLY A 150 1.36 -3.60 14.58
C GLY A 150 1.60 -4.86 15.39
N ILE A 151 1.57 -5.99 14.68
CA ILE A 151 1.50 -7.32 15.29
C ILE A 151 2.68 -7.67 16.22
N PHE A 152 3.85 -7.06 15.97
CA PHE A 152 5.06 -7.21 16.77
C PHE A 152 5.41 -5.97 17.59
N GLN A 153 4.52 -4.97 17.68
CA GLN A 153 4.74 -3.72 18.44
C GLN A 153 6.12 -3.09 18.17
N ILE A 154 6.45 -2.90 16.89
CA ILE A 154 7.76 -2.37 16.47
C ILE A 154 7.81 -0.86 16.74
N ASN A 155 8.80 -0.43 17.52
CA ASN A 155 8.90 0.95 17.99
C ASN A 155 9.46 1.93 16.93
N SER A 156 8.77 3.05 16.73
CA SER A 156 9.11 4.14 15.81
C SER A 156 10.38 4.94 16.17
N LYS A 157 10.86 4.88 17.42
CA LYS A 157 12.12 5.54 17.79
C LYS A 157 13.29 4.94 17.00
N TRP A 158 13.25 3.64 16.75
CA TRP A 158 14.39 2.89 16.25
C TRP A 158 14.16 2.30 14.87
N TRP A 159 12.96 1.80 14.57
CA TRP A 159 12.80 0.82 13.48
C TRP A 159 11.96 1.30 12.30
N CYS A 160 10.98 2.17 12.50
CA CYS A 160 10.15 2.67 11.41
C CYS A 160 9.98 4.20 11.51
N ASN A 161 9.57 4.85 10.43
CA ASN A 161 9.28 6.28 10.41
C ASN A 161 7.77 6.54 10.49
N ASP A 162 7.32 7.29 11.51
CA ASP A 162 5.93 7.75 11.66
C ASP A 162 5.75 9.26 11.40
N GLY A 163 6.83 9.97 11.04
CA GLY A 163 6.84 11.40 10.76
C GLY A 163 6.71 12.32 11.98
N LYS A 164 6.57 11.78 13.20
CA LYS A 164 6.34 12.57 14.42
C LYS A 164 7.25 12.21 15.59
N THR A 165 7.89 11.04 15.58
CA THR A 165 8.79 10.61 16.65
C THR A 165 10.11 11.39 16.57
N PRO A 166 10.50 12.13 17.62
CA PRO A 166 11.69 12.97 17.57
C PRO A 166 12.98 12.15 17.54
N LYS A 167 13.96 12.55 16.71
CA LYS A 167 15.28 11.91 16.57
C LYS A 167 15.17 10.38 16.34
N ALA A 168 14.30 9.97 15.42
CA ALA A 168 14.12 8.57 15.04
C ALA A 168 15.16 8.14 13.98
N VAL A 169 15.51 6.85 13.95
CA VAL A 169 16.54 6.30 13.04
C VAL A 169 15.96 5.59 11.81
N ASN A 170 14.74 5.05 11.91
CA ASN A 170 14.10 4.24 10.86
C ASN A 170 14.98 3.05 10.39
N GLY A 171 15.42 2.23 11.34
CA GLY A 171 16.34 1.11 11.08
C GLY A 171 15.84 0.09 10.05
N CYS A 172 14.53 -0.07 9.85
CA CYS A 172 13.98 -0.95 8.81
C CYS A 172 13.75 -0.25 7.47
N GLY A 173 13.87 1.07 7.38
CA GLY A 173 13.66 1.80 6.13
C GLY A 173 12.22 1.78 5.64
N VAL A 174 11.24 1.73 6.55
CA VAL A 174 9.81 1.60 6.23
C VAL A 174 8.97 2.65 6.96
N SER A 175 7.83 3.04 6.37
CA SER A 175 6.81 3.79 7.11
C SER A 175 6.20 2.90 8.20
N CYS A 176 5.98 3.45 9.40
CA CYS A 176 5.28 2.73 10.45
C CYS A 176 3.84 2.34 10.06
N SER A 177 3.21 3.07 9.12
CA SER A 177 1.90 2.69 8.59
C SER A 177 1.92 1.37 7.82
N ALA A 178 3.06 1.00 7.23
CA ALA A 178 3.19 -0.26 6.51
C ALA A 178 3.23 -1.47 7.45
N LEU A 179 3.55 -1.26 8.73
CA LEU A 179 3.53 -2.29 9.77
C LEU A 179 2.12 -2.57 10.30
N LEU A 180 1.12 -1.77 9.89
CA LEU A 180 -0.28 -1.89 10.30
C LEU A 180 -1.16 -2.61 9.27
N LYS A 181 -0.56 -3.08 8.18
CA LYS A 181 -1.29 -3.78 7.12
C LYS A 181 -1.65 -5.21 7.55
N ASP A 182 -2.76 -5.71 7.00
CA ASP A 182 -3.17 -7.10 7.16
C ASP A 182 -2.14 -8.08 6.58
N ASP A 183 -1.49 -7.68 5.48
CA ASP A 183 -0.27 -8.32 4.97
C ASP A 183 0.92 -7.93 5.84
N ILE A 184 1.34 -8.88 6.68
CA ILE A 184 2.42 -8.71 7.65
C ILE A 184 3.82 -8.89 7.06
N THR A 185 3.99 -8.98 5.73
CA THR A 185 5.30 -9.20 5.10
C THR A 185 6.34 -8.16 5.52
N GLN A 186 5.98 -6.87 5.55
CA GLN A 186 6.90 -5.81 5.99
C GLN A 186 7.20 -5.87 7.49
N ALA A 187 6.21 -6.23 8.31
CA ALA A 187 6.40 -6.43 9.75
C ALA A 187 7.36 -7.59 10.03
N VAL A 188 7.22 -8.72 9.31
CA VAL A 188 8.13 -9.86 9.41
C VAL A 188 9.53 -9.50 8.95
N ALA A 189 9.67 -8.78 7.82
CA ALA A 189 10.99 -8.35 7.34
C ALA A 189 11.70 -7.45 8.36
N CYS A 190 10.98 -6.51 8.98
CA CYS A 190 11.53 -5.66 10.01
C CYS A 190 11.88 -6.46 11.28
N ALA A 191 11.01 -7.35 11.76
CA ALA A 191 11.30 -8.22 12.91
C ALA A 191 12.53 -9.11 12.69
N LYS A 192 12.73 -9.65 11.47
CA LYS A 192 13.95 -10.38 11.10
C LYS A 192 15.21 -9.53 11.23
N LYS A 193 15.14 -8.25 10.86
CA LYS A 193 16.26 -7.31 11.01
C LYS A 193 16.58 -7.07 12.49
N ILE A 194 15.56 -6.83 13.32
CA ILE A 194 15.72 -6.64 14.76
C ILE A 194 16.39 -7.86 15.39
N VAL A 195 15.86 -9.06 15.17
CA VAL A 195 16.44 -10.30 15.72
C VAL A 195 17.85 -10.55 15.21
N SER A 196 18.16 -10.19 13.95
CA SER A 196 19.52 -10.34 13.43
C SER A 196 20.55 -9.44 14.14
N GLN A 197 20.11 -8.30 14.69
CA GLN A 197 20.98 -7.32 15.34
C GLN A 197 20.99 -7.45 16.87
N GLN A 198 19.85 -7.79 17.48
CA GLN A 198 19.65 -7.69 18.93
C GLN A 198 19.11 -8.98 19.57
N GLY A 199 18.78 -9.99 18.75
CA GLY A 199 18.07 -11.19 19.23
C GLY A 199 16.60 -10.93 19.56
N ILE A 200 15.89 -11.97 19.97
CA ILE A 200 14.46 -11.86 20.35
C ILE A 200 14.25 -11.15 21.70
N THR A 201 15.29 -11.07 22.53
CA THR A 201 15.28 -10.34 23.81
C THR A 201 15.09 -8.83 23.65
N ALA A 202 15.16 -8.29 22.43
CA ALA A 202 14.82 -6.91 22.14
C ALA A 202 13.36 -6.57 22.51
N TRP A 203 12.47 -7.57 22.56
CA TRP A 203 11.09 -7.40 22.99
C TRP A 203 10.94 -7.75 24.47
N VAL A 204 10.67 -6.71 25.27
CA VAL A 204 10.44 -6.85 26.72
C VAL A 204 9.24 -7.76 27.00
N ALA A 205 8.18 -7.73 26.18
CA ALA A 205 7.04 -8.62 26.39
C ALA A 205 7.43 -10.10 26.21
N TRP A 206 8.32 -10.43 25.27
CA TRP A 206 8.82 -11.80 25.11
C TRP A 206 9.63 -12.24 26.33
N THR A 207 10.54 -11.39 26.81
CA THR A 207 11.33 -11.66 28.03
C THR A 207 10.43 -11.96 29.23
N ASN A 208 9.36 -11.17 29.41
CA ASN A 208 8.49 -11.31 30.58
C ASN A 208 7.47 -12.46 30.45
N LYS A 209 6.94 -12.70 29.25
CA LYS A 209 5.80 -13.60 29.02
C LYS A 209 6.17 -14.94 28.41
N CYS A 210 7.32 -15.06 27.74
CA CYS A 210 7.66 -16.20 26.89
C CYS A 210 8.94 -16.90 27.30
N GLN A 211 9.96 -16.16 27.74
CA GLN A 211 11.26 -16.72 28.05
C GLN A 211 11.17 -17.78 29.16
N ASN A 212 11.86 -18.90 28.96
CA ASN A 212 11.92 -20.03 29.90
C ASN A 212 10.56 -20.66 30.25
N ARG A 213 9.57 -20.55 29.34
CA ARG A 213 8.26 -21.20 29.50
C ARG A 213 8.06 -22.29 28.46
N ASP A 214 7.16 -23.23 28.74
CA ASP A 214 6.65 -24.13 27.71
C ASP A 214 5.74 -23.37 26.75
N LEU A 215 6.16 -23.24 25.49
CA LEU A 215 5.44 -22.54 24.45
C LEU A 215 4.72 -23.49 23.49
N THR A 216 4.68 -24.79 23.77
CA THR A 216 4.10 -25.81 22.87
C THR A 216 2.64 -25.52 22.53
N SER A 217 1.88 -24.97 23.48
CA SER A 217 0.46 -24.62 23.32
C SER A 217 0.22 -23.61 22.18
N TYR A 218 1.17 -22.71 21.91
CA TYR A 218 1.03 -21.68 20.87
C TYR A 218 0.92 -22.26 19.46
N VAL A 219 1.52 -23.43 19.20
CA VAL A 219 1.51 -24.11 17.89
C VAL A 219 0.76 -25.43 17.87
N LYS A 220 0.34 -25.94 19.04
CA LYS A 220 -0.41 -27.19 19.17
C LYS A 220 -1.64 -27.23 18.26
N GLY A 221 -1.79 -28.29 17.48
CA GLY A 221 -2.93 -28.50 16.58
C GLY A 221 -2.95 -27.64 15.31
N CYS A 222 -1.89 -26.87 15.03
CA CYS A 222 -1.86 -26.01 13.82
C CYS A 222 -1.33 -26.70 12.57
N GLY A 223 -0.73 -27.89 12.68
CA GLY A 223 -0.14 -28.62 11.55
C GLY A 223 1.06 -27.92 10.94
N VAL A 224 1.93 -27.35 11.79
CA VAL A 224 3.13 -26.59 11.43
C VAL A 224 4.36 -27.15 12.13
#